data_AF-A0A7W3TBT4-F1
#
_entry.id   AF-A0A7W3TBT4-F1
#
_cell.length_a   1.000
_cell.length_b   1.000
_cell.length_c   1.000
_cell.angle_alpha   90.00
_cell.angle_beta   90.00
_cell.angle_gamma   90.00
#
_symmetry.space_group_name_H-M   'P 1'
#
loop_
_entity.id
_entity.type
_entity.pdbx_description
1 polymer ?
#
loop_
_entity_poly.entity_id
_entity_poly.type
_entity_poly.pdbx_seq_one_letter_code
_entity_poly.pdbx_strand_id
1 'polypeptide(L)'
;MTDRRTTFRPRASACRGLFRGTVAGLAALATAMVGLTAPAAEADGPTVYLAGDSTDQTHDPRWEHRAGWGQMIDRFFDEEVRFDNHAIGGRSSRSFVEQGRLDAILDEIGEGDHLFVQFGHNDATVSVPERYTPPEDFKEYLREDYIAGARERGATPVLVTPVSRRAFDANTGEFHVLLPPQRRHGRRPDR
;
A
#
# COMPACT_ATOMS: atom_id res chain seq x y z
N MET A 1 24.58 -6.17 -35.42
CA MET A 1 24.09 -5.05 -36.24
C MET A 1 22.60 -5.25 -36.45
N THR A 2 21.76 -4.64 -35.61
CA THR A 2 20.33 -4.39 -35.90
C THR A 2 19.78 -3.45 -34.85
N ASP A 3 19.71 -2.19 -35.24
CA ASP A 3 18.95 -1.09 -34.65
C ASP A 3 17.45 -1.34 -34.88
N ARG A 4 16.62 -1.15 -33.85
CA ARG A 4 15.18 -0.90 -34.00
C ARG A 4 14.72 0.14 -32.99
N ARG A 5 14.99 1.41 -33.30
CA ARG A 5 14.21 2.57 -32.89
C ARG A 5 12.70 2.33 -33.11
N THR A 6 11.93 2.36 -32.04
CA THR A 6 10.46 2.45 -32.12
C THR A 6 10.06 3.91 -32.17
N THR A 7 9.36 4.27 -33.25
CA THR A 7 8.96 5.62 -33.63
C THR A 7 7.75 6.10 -32.84
N PHE A 8 7.91 7.26 -32.19
CA PHE A 8 6.85 8.12 -31.67
C PHE A 8 5.99 8.67 -32.83
N ARG A 9 4.65 8.58 -32.72
CA ARG A 9 3.71 9.25 -33.63
C ARG A 9 2.81 10.19 -32.84
N PRO A 10 2.83 11.52 -33.09
CA PRO A 10 1.80 12.42 -32.59
C PRO A 10 0.59 12.35 -33.53
N ARG A 11 -0.63 12.45 -32.98
CA ARG A 11 -1.82 12.70 -33.79
C ARG A 11 -2.21 14.17 -33.72
N ALA A 12 -2.49 14.68 -34.91
CA ALA A 12 -2.58 16.08 -35.27
C ALA A 12 -3.84 16.77 -34.75
N SER A 13 -3.66 18.05 -34.48
CA SER A 13 -4.71 19.05 -34.33
C SER A 13 -5.27 19.41 -35.71
N ALA A 14 -6.59 19.44 -35.86
CA ALA A 14 -7.26 20.06 -37.00
C ALA A 14 -8.50 20.80 -36.52
N CYS A 15 -8.54 22.08 -36.84
CA CYS A 15 -9.52 23.06 -36.40
C CYS A 15 -10.31 23.55 -37.62
N ARG A 16 -11.58 23.91 -37.37
CA ARG A 16 -12.51 24.71 -38.18
C ARG A 16 -13.42 24.01 -39.20
N GLY A 17 -14.71 24.13 -38.93
CA GLY A 17 -15.80 24.11 -39.90
C GLY A 17 -17.02 24.83 -39.29
N LEU A 18 -17.32 26.02 -39.80
CA LEU A 18 -18.35 26.95 -39.34
C LEU A 18 -19.69 26.59 -40.01
N PHE A 19 -20.77 26.38 -39.24
CA PHE A 19 -22.14 26.36 -39.77
C PHE A 19 -23.03 27.29 -38.94
N ARG A 20 -23.62 28.27 -39.63
CA ARG A 20 -24.71 29.12 -39.14
C ARG A 20 -26.04 28.39 -39.36
N GLY A 21 -26.88 28.36 -38.34
CA GLY A 21 -28.29 27.97 -38.44
C GLY A 21 -29.03 28.39 -37.18
N THR A 22 -29.92 29.37 -37.31
CA THR A 22 -30.79 29.90 -36.26
C THR A 22 -32.07 29.08 -36.12
N VAL A 23 -32.61 29.04 -34.89
CA VAL A 23 -34.02 29.25 -34.48
C VAL A 23 -34.54 28.18 -33.50
N ALA A 24 -34.95 28.71 -32.33
CA ALA A 24 -36.03 28.30 -31.41
C ALA A 24 -35.92 27.03 -30.56
N GLY A 25 -36.29 27.21 -29.28
CA GLY A 25 -36.92 26.17 -28.49
C GLY A 25 -36.40 26.07 -27.06
N LEU A 26 -37.06 26.76 -26.12
CA LEU A 26 -36.95 26.46 -24.69
C LEU A 26 -37.38 25.00 -24.42
N ALA A 27 -36.55 24.25 -23.71
CA ALA A 27 -37.02 23.21 -22.79
C ALA A 27 -35.94 23.02 -21.71
N ALA A 28 -36.15 23.64 -20.55
CA ALA A 28 -35.38 23.31 -19.36
C ALA A 28 -35.81 21.92 -18.88
N LEU A 29 -35.00 20.89 -19.15
CA LEU A 29 -35.13 19.60 -18.47
C LEU A 29 -34.52 19.76 -17.07
N ALA A 30 -35.37 19.97 -16.07
CA ALA A 30 -34.99 19.75 -14.68
C ALA A 30 -34.99 18.24 -14.43
N THR A 31 -33.83 17.61 -14.54
CA THR A 31 -33.65 16.22 -14.11
C THR A 31 -33.73 16.20 -12.58
N ALA A 32 -34.85 15.71 -12.05
CA ALA A 32 -34.97 15.42 -10.62
C ALA A 32 -34.00 14.28 -10.27
N MET A 33 -32.87 14.63 -9.65
CA MET A 33 -31.99 13.66 -9.00
C MET A 33 -32.73 13.12 -7.78
N VAL A 34 -33.44 12.00 -7.95
CA VAL A 34 -33.88 11.19 -6.82
C VAL A 34 -32.61 10.63 -6.20
N GLY A 35 -32.17 11.22 -5.08
CA GLY A 35 -31.12 10.67 -4.26
C GLY A 35 -31.61 9.32 -3.73
N LEU A 36 -31.16 8.23 -4.35
CA LEU A 36 -31.18 6.92 -3.72
C LEU A 36 -30.19 7.02 -2.55
N THR A 37 -30.69 7.38 -1.37
CA THR A 37 -29.95 7.10 -0.14
C THR A 37 -29.98 5.59 0.02
N ALA A 38 -28.89 4.94 -0.39
CA ALA A 38 -28.64 3.56 -0.01
C ALA A 38 -28.75 3.46 1.51
N PRO A 39 -29.40 2.41 2.05
CA PRO A 39 -29.40 2.20 3.49
C PRO A 39 -27.93 2.11 3.93
N ALA A 40 -27.56 2.88 4.94
CA ALA A 40 -26.28 2.71 5.62
C ALA A 40 -26.23 1.25 6.06
N ALA A 41 -25.33 0.47 5.45
CA ALA A 41 -25.02 -0.87 5.94
C ALA A 41 -24.79 -0.74 7.45
N GLU A 42 -25.37 -1.64 8.25
CA GLU A 42 -24.98 -1.74 9.65
C GLU A 42 -23.45 -1.81 9.68
N ALA A 43 -22.82 -0.78 10.23
CA ALA A 43 -21.39 -0.62 10.15
C ALA A 43 -20.77 -1.66 11.07
N ASP A 44 -20.52 -2.84 10.52
CA ASP A 44 -19.38 -3.64 10.92
C ASP A 44 -18.18 -2.69 11.06
N GLY A 45 -17.49 -2.73 12.21
CA GLY A 45 -16.39 -1.83 12.49
C GLY A 45 -15.27 -1.93 11.43
N PRO A 46 -14.30 -0.99 11.47
CA PRO A 46 -13.33 -0.85 10.39
C PRO A 46 -12.49 -2.10 10.21
N THR A 47 -12.15 -2.42 8.96
CA THR A 47 -11.17 -3.46 8.65
C THR A 47 -9.78 -2.85 8.48
N VAL A 48 -8.79 -3.46 9.13
CA VAL A 48 -7.38 -3.14 9.02
C VAL A 48 -6.70 -4.20 8.17
N TYR A 49 -6.30 -3.81 6.96
CA TYR A 49 -5.54 -4.66 6.05
C TYR A 49 -4.04 -4.53 6.33
N LEU A 50 -3.33 -5.65 6.47
CA LEU A 50 -1.90 -5.68 6.72
C LEU A 50 -1.13 -6.08 5.47
N ALA A 51 -0.34 -5.16 4.92
CA ALA A 51 0.61 -5.41 3.85
C ALA A 51 2.04 -5.43 4.42
N GLY A 52 2.67 -6.61 4.42
CA GLY A 52 4.00 -6.77 5.00
C GLY A 52 4.69 -8.07 4.65
N ASP A 53 5.74 -8.39 5.42
CA ASP A 53 6.58 -9.57 5.21
C ASP A 53 6.42 -10.64 6.32
N SER A 54 7.41 -11.52 6.46
CA SER A 54 7.41 -12.59 7.48
C SER A 54 7.26 -12.10 8.92
N THR A 55 7.59 -10.84 9.19
CA THR A 55 7.49 -10.27 10.54
C THR A 55 6.07 -9.87 10.93
N ASP A 56 5.17 -9.80 9.95
CA ASP A 56 3.74 -9.48 10.12
C ASP A 56 2.89 -10.74 9.87
N GLN A 57 3.39 -11.65 9.05
CA GLN A 57 2.71 -12.83 8.55
C GLN A 57 2.06 -13.70 9.64
N THR A 58 0.81 -14.11 9.39
CA THR A 58 0.17 -15.25 10.03
C THR A 58 0.79 -16.56 9.56
N HIS A 59 1.35 -17.32 10.49
CA HIS A 59 1.99 -18.60 10.21
C HIS A 59 1.02 -19.77 10.46
N ASP A 60 1.18 -20.83 9.66
CA ASP A 60 0.51 -22.11 9.89
C ASP A 60 0.91 -22.67 11.27
N PRO A 61 -0.04 -23.17 12.08
CA PRO A 61 0.22 -23.70 13.42
C PRO A 61 1.36 -24.72 13.51
N ARG A 62 1.66 -25.45 12.42
CA ARG A 62 2.81 -26.38 12.36
C ARG A 62 4.18 -25.71 12.49
N TRP A 63 4.25 -24.38 12.38
CA TRP A 63 5.45 -23.58 12.64
C TRP A 63 5.42 -23.02 14.07
N GLU A 64 5.36 -23.93 15.03
CA GLU A 64 5.04 -23.73 16.47
C GLU A 64 5.87 -22.68 17.22
N HIS A 65 6.91 -22.10 16.61
CA HIS A 65 7.82 -21.13 17.21
C HIS A 65 7.96 -19.83 16.41
N ARG A 66 7.10 -19.59 15.42
CA ARG A 66 7.10 -18.37 14.60
C ARG A 66 5.71 -17.74 14.58
N ALA A 67 5.66 -16.44 14.82
CA ALA A 67 4.48 -15.62 14.62
C ALA A 67 4.94 -14.24 14.16
N GLY A 68 4.24 -13.68 13.17
CA GLY A 68 4.33 -12.26 12.90
C GLY A 68 3.48 -11.46 13.89
N TRP A 69 3.76 -10.18 14.08
CA TRP A 69 2.94 -9.36 14.99
C TRP A 69 1.50 -9.19 14.46
N GLY A 70 1.31 -9.22 13.13
CA GLY A 70 -0.01 -9.16 12.51
C GLY A 70 -0.91 -10.37 12.84
N GLN A 71 -0.33 -11.51 13.21
CA GLN A 71 -1.06 -12.67 13.74
C GLN A 71 -1.64 -12.42 15.14
N MET A 72 -1.08 -11.43 15.85
CA MET A 72 -1.32 -11.21 17.27
C MET A 72 -2.05 -9.90 17.57
N ILE A 73 -2.13 -9.00 16.58
CA ILE A 73 -2.57 -7.61 16.80
C ILE A 73 -4.03 -7.51 17.23
N ASP A 74 -4.89 -8.40 16.73
CA ASP A 74 -6.32 -8.49 17.05
C ASP A 74 -6.61 -8.50 18.57
N ARG A 75 -5.74 -9.15 19.36
CA ARG A 75 -5.85 -9.26 20.82
C ARG A 75 -5.73 -7.93 21.58
N PHE A 76 -5.34 -6.86 20.90
CA PHE A 76 -5.13 -5.55 21.51
C PHE A 76 -6.20 -4.52 21.10
N PHE A 77 -7.24 -4.95 20.38
CA PHE A 77 -8.33 -4.11 19.90
C PHE A 77 -9.69 -4.67 20.34
N ASP A 78 -10.71 -3.81 20.29
CA ASP A 78 -12.10 -4.21 20.49
C ASP A 78 -12.55 -5.15 19.36
N GLU A 79 -13.50 -6.04 19.64
CA GLU A 79 -13.98 -7.08 18.70
C GLU A 79 -14.63 -6.52 17.42
N GLU A 80 -14.97 -5.22 17.44
CA GLU A 80 -15.53 -4.48 16.31
C GLU A 80 -14.47 -4.19 15.23
N VAL A 81 -13.18 -4.17 15.58
CA VAL A 81 -12.09 -3.94 14.62
C VAL A 81 -11.66 -5.27 14.01
N ARG A 82 -11.69 -5.35 12.68
CA ARG A 82 -11.27 -6.56 11.95
C ARG A 82 -9.85 -6.41 11.43
N PHE A 83 -9.13 -7.52 11.38
CA PHE A 83 -7.80 -7.57 10.79
C PHE A 83 -7.76 -8.58 9.65
N ASP A 84 -7.42 -8.11 8.46
CA ASP A 84 -7.17 -8.96 7.30
C ASP A 84 -5.67 -8.95 6.98
N ASN A 85 -4.99 -10.05 7.33
CA ASN A 85 -3.55 -10.14 7.27
C ASN A 85 -3.06 -10.74 5.95
N HIS A 86 -2.64 -9.89 5.03
CA HIS A 86 -2.08 -10.27 3.72
C HIS A 86 -0.55 -10.39 3.72
N ALA A 87 0.10 -10.18 4.87
CA ALA A 87 1.55 -10.22 4.96
C ALA A 87 2.11 -11.62 4.68
N ILE A 88 3.21 -11.65 3.93
CA ILE A 88 3.81 -12.91 3.51
C ILE A 88 5.34 -12.86 3.45
N GLY A 89 5.95 -13.91 3.98
CA GLY A 89 7.38 -14.09 4.04
C GLY A 89 8.09 -13.90 2.71
N GLY A 90 9.23 -13.21 2.78
CA GLY A 90 10.13 -12.98 1.66
C GLY A 90 9.71 -11.88 0.69
N ARG A 91 8.61 -11.15 0.94
CA ARG A 91 8.19 -10.04 0.09
C ARG A 91 8.86 -8.73 0.50
N SER A 92 9.32 -7.99 -0.49
CA SER A 92 9.64 -6.56 -0.43
C SER A 92 8.45 -5.71 -0.87
N SER A 93 8.54 -4.39 -0.67
CA SER A 93 7.50 -3.45 -1.11
C SER A 93 7.22 -3.59 -2.61
N ARG A 94 8.27 -3.82 -3.42
CA ARG A 94 8.14 -4.06 -4.86
C ARG A 94 7.46 -5.39 -5.15
N SER A 95 8.05 -6.50 -4.68
CA SER A 95 7.59 -7.83 -5.05
C SER A 95 6.15 -8.13 -4.61
N PHE A 96 5.68 -7.45 -3.55
CA PHE A 96 4.31 -7.55 -3.09
C PHE A 96 3.33 -6.93 -4.10
N VAL A 97 3.69 -5.78 -4.69
CA VAL A 97 2.94 -5.13 -5.78
C VAL A 97 3.03 -5.98 -7.06
N GLU A 98 4.23 -6.33 -7.50
CA GLU A 98 4.44 -7.08 -8.76
C GLU A 98 3.75 -8.45 -8.79
N GLN A 99 3.48 -9.04 -7.62
CA GLN A 99 2.79 -10.32 -7.47
C GLN A 99 1.26 -10.16 -7.28
N GLY A 100 0.70 -8.95 -7.44
CA GLY A 100 -0.74 -8.67 -7.35
C GLY A 100 -1.30 -8.78 -5.93
N ARG A 101 -0.46 -8.76 -4.90
CA ARG A 101 -0.93 -8.88 -3.51
C ARG A 101 -1.51 -7.58 -2.99
N LEU A 102 -0.95 -6.45 -3.43
CA LEU A 102 -1.56 -5.16 -3.16
C LEU A 102 -2.91 -5.05 -3.87
N ASP A 103 -3.01 -5.48 -5.12
CA ASP A 103 -4.27 -5.49 -5.87
C ASP A 103 -5.37 -6.27 -5.12
N ALA A 104 -5.05 -7.44 -4.55
CA ALA A 104 -6.01 -8.22 -3.76
C ALA A 104 -6.55 -7.48 -2.53
N ILE A 105 -5.74 -6.62 -1.89
CA ILE A 105 -6.21 -5.76 -0.79
C ILE A 105 -7.05 -4.62 -1.37
N LEU A 106 -6.57 -4.00 -2.44
CA LEU A 106 -7.17 -2.86 -3.08
C LEU A 106 -8.53 -3.19 -3.73
N ASP A 107 -8.79 -4.45 -4.09
CA ASP A 107 -10.09 -4.86 -4.61
C ASP A 107 -11.19 -4.89 -3.54
N GLU A 108 -10.82 -4.98 -2.25
CA GLU A 108 -11.75 -5.13 -1.12
C GLU A 108 -11.79 -3.91 -0.18
N ILE A 109 -10.67 -3.21 -0.02
CA ILE A 109 -10.55 -2.08 0.92
C ILE A 109 -11.40 -0.88 0.48
N GLY A 110 -12.09 -0.24 1.42
CA GLY A 110 -12.99 0.88 1.14
C GLY A 110 -12.92 2.04 2.14
N GLU A 111 -13.95 2.89 2.09
CA GLU A 111 -14.08 4.05 2.96
C GLU A 111 -14.18 3.62 4.44
N GLY A 112 -13.34 4.21 5.29
CA GLY A 112 -13.29 3.91 6.73
C GLY A 112 -12.31 2.79 7.12
N ASP A 113 -11.83 2.01 6.16
CA ASP A 113 -10.81 0.98 6.40
C ASP A 113 -9.40 1.57 6.51
N HIS A 114 -8.46 0.75 6.96
CA HIS A 114 -7.07 1.12 7.13
C HIS A 114 -6.14 0.17 6.38
N LEU A 115 -5.09 0.71 5.76
CA LEU A 115 -4.01 -0.07 5.16
C LEU A 115 -2.73 0.13 5.96
N PHE A 116 -2.30 -0.87 6.72
CA PHE A 116 -1.03 -0.85 7.45
C PHE A 116 0.05 -1.44 6.54
N VAL A 117 1.14 -0.70 6.36
CA VAL A 117 2.22 -1.05 5.43
C VAL A 117 3.53 -1.14 6.18
N GLN A 118 4.12 -2.34 6.22
CA GLN A 118 5.42 -2.58 6.84
C GLN A 118 6.37 -3.36 5.92
N PHE A 119 7.36 -2.66 5.36
CA PHE A 119 8.42 -3.27 4.53
C PHE A 119 9.80 -2.69 4.88
N GLY A 120 10.85 -3.28 4.32
CA GLY A 120 12.23 -2.81 4.48
C GLY A 120 13.25 -3.94 4.67
N HIS A 121 12.86 -5.08 5.26
CA HIS A 121 13.79 -6.18 5.49
C HIS A 121 14.22 -6.83 4.17
N ASN A 122 13.27 -7.25 3.35
CA ASN A 122 13.57 -7.92 2.07
C ASN A 122 14.07 -6.91 1.03
N ASP A 123 13.56 -5.68 1.07
CA ASP A 123 13.96 -4.54 0.23
C ASP A 123 15.46 -4.28 0.30
N ALA A 124 16.05 -4.39 1.49
CA ALA A 124 17.49 -4.17 1.72
C ALA A 124 18.39 -5.37 1.32
N THR A 125 17.84 -6.46 0.81
CA THR A 125 18.59 -7.70 0.54
C THR A 125 19.17 -7.71 -0.88
N VAL A 126 20.24 -6.91 -1.09
CA VAL A 126 20.91 -6.75 -2.41
C VAL A 126 21.28 -8.08 -3.07
N SER A 127 21.65 -9.10 -2.29
CA SER A 127 22.04 -10.41 -2.79
C SER A 127 20.89 -11.25 -3.35
N VAL A 128 19.64 -10.81 -3.20
CA VAL A 128 18.44 -11.47 -3.75
C VAL A 128 17.73 -10.46 -4.66
N PRO A 129 18.11 -10.39 -5.96
CA PRO A 129 17.62 -9.34 -6.88
C PRO A 129 16.10 -9.25 -6.99
N GLU A 130 15.40 -10.38 -6.89
CA GLU A 130 13.93 -10.45 -6.89
C GLU A 130 13.29 -9.63 -5.76
N ARG A 131 13.95 -9.60 -4.59
CA ARG A 131 13.47 -8.88 -3.39
C ARG A 131 14.06 -7.49 -3.27
N TYR A 132 15.27 -7.28 -3.77
CA TYR A 132 15.97 -6.02 -3.59
C TYR A 132 15.19 -4.85 -4.21
N THR A 133 14.95 -3.81 -3.40
CA THR A 133 14.26 -2.59 -3.80
C THR A 133 15.11 -1.40 -3.34
N PRO A 134 15.76 -0.68 -4.28
CA PRO A 134 16.56 0.49 -3.95
C PRO A 134 15.79 1.55 -3.15
N PRO A 135 16.46 2.38 -2.32
CA PRO A 135 15.77 3.38 -1.49
C PRO A 135 14.90 4.38 -2.23
N GLU A 136 15.24 4.72 -3.48
CA GLU A 136 14.46 5.55 -4.38
C GLU A 136 13.16 4.83 -4.78
N ASP A 137 13.26 3.64 -5.37
CA ASP A 137 12.12 2.81 -5.76
C ASP A 137 11.22 2.50 -4.56
N PHE A 138 11.80 2.18 -3.40
CA PHE A 138 11.06 1.90 -2.17
C PHE A 138 10.12 3.07 -1.81
N LYS A 139 10.62 4.30 -1.92
CA LYS A 139 9.81 5.49 -1.65
C LYS A 139 8.75 5.72 -2.71
N GLU A 140 9.01 5.36 -3.96
CA GLU A 140 8.03 5.44 -5.04
C GLU A 140 6.92 4.43 -4.82
N TYR A 141 7.23 3.15 -4.58
CA TYR A 141 6.24 2.13 -4.26
C TYR A 141 5.34 2.56 -3.09
N LEU A 142 5.92 3.01 -1.98
CA LEU A 142 5.14 3.47 -0.83
C LEU A 142 4.17 4.61 -1.19
N ARG A 143 4.58 5.57 -2.04
CA ARG A 143 3.75 6.73 -2.38
C ARG A 143 2.71 6.42 -3.43
N GLU A 144 3.14 5.85 -4.54
CA GLU A 144 2.35 5.74 -5.76
C GLU A 144 1.46 4.50 -5.77
N ASP A 145 1.86 3.42 -5.10
CA ASP A 145 1.05 2.19 -5.03
C ASP A 145 0.26 2.13 -3.71
N TYR A 146 0.95 2.07 -2.58
CA TYR A 146 0.29 1.82 -1.29
C TYR A 146 -0.53 3.01 -0.79
N ILE A 147 0.09 4.19 -0.68
CA ILE A 147 -0.57 5.38 -0.12
C ILE A 147 -1.64 5.90 -1.09
N ALA A 148 -1.32 6.05 -2.38
CA ALA A 148 -2.28 6.52 -3.36
C ALA A 148 -3.42 5.52 -3.52
N GLY A 149 -3.13 4.22 -3.69
CA GLY A 149 -4.14 3.18 -3.87
C GLY A 149 -5.15 3.11 -2.72
N ALA A 150 -4.69 3.19 -1.47
CA ALA A 150 -5.57 3.23 -0.30
C ALA A 150 -6.45 4.49 -0.29
N ARG A 151 -5.85 5.67 -0.53
CA ARG A 151 -6.57 6.95 -0.52
C ARG A 151 -7.60 7.05 -1.62
N GLU A 152 -7.30 6.52 -2.81
CA GLU A 152 -8.24 6.46 -3.94
C GLU A 152 -9.52 5.67 -3.60
N ARG A 153 -9.44 4.74 -2.64
CA ARG A 153 -10.56 3.92 -2.16
C ARG A 153 -11.22 4.47 -0.88
N GLY A 154 -10.77 5.63 -0.40
CA GLY A 154 -11.28 6.23 0.84
C GLY A 154 -10.71 5.63 2.12
N ALA A 155 -9.71 4.75 2.02
CA ALA A 155 -9.04 4.13 3.16
C ALA A 155 -7.88 4.98 3.70
N THR A 156 -7.54 4.76 4.96
CA THR A 156 -6.44 5.48 5.64
C THR A 156 -5.14 4.67 5.60
N PRO A 157 -4.10 5.10 4.87
CA PRO A 157 -2.81 4.42 4.90
C PRO A 157 -2.01 4.76 6.16
N VAL A 158 -1.43 3.75 6.80
CA VAL A 158 -0.59 3.85 7.99
C VAL A 158 0.75 3.17 7.70
N LEU A 159 1.84 3.95 7.65
CA LEU A 159 3.18 3.40 7.48
C LEU A 159 3.73 2.94 8.83
N VAL A 160 4.14 1.68 8.92
CA VAL A 160 4.73 1.07 10.11
C VAL A 160 6.23 0.88 9.87
N THR A 161 7.07 1.38 10.78
CA THR A 161 8.52 1.17 10.69
C THR A 161 8.82 -0.28 11.06
N PRO A 162 9.56 -1.05 10.24
CA PRO A 162 9.76 -2.47 10.47
C PRO A 162 10.52 -2.76 11.76
N VAL A 163 10.22 -3.92 12.35
CA VAL A 163 10.90 -4.41 13.55
C VAL A 163 12.42 -4.47 13.37
N SER A 164 13.17 -4.21 14.43
CA SER A 164 14.64 -4.25 14.36
C SER A 164 15.14 -5.68 14.20
N ARG A 165 16.08 -5.90 13.26
CA ARG A 165 16.82 -7.15 13.18
C ARG A 165 17.77 -7.28 14.37
N ARG A 166 17.79 -8.43 15.04
CA ARG A 166 18.70 -8.75 16.13
C ARG A 166 19.56 -9.95 15.78
N ALA A 167 20.84 -9.91 16.13
CA ALA A 167 21.74 -11.06 16.12
C ALA A 167 22.07 -11.48 17.55
N PHE A 168 22.02 -12.78 17.81
CA PHE A 168 22.47 -13.36 19.07
C PHE A 168 23.96 -13.65 18.98
N ASP A 169 24.75 -13.13 19.92
CA ASP A 169 26.14 -13.50 20.10
C ASP A 169 26.22 -14.63 21.12
N ALA A 170 26.56 -15.83 20.65
CA ALA A 170 26.65 -17.02 21.49
C ALA A 170 27.83 -16.99 22.48
N ASN A 171 28.84 -16.15 22.25
CA ASN A 171 30.01 -16.05 23.13
C ASN A 171 29.72 -15.13 24.33
N THR A 172 28.92 -14.09 24.12
CA THR A 172 28.58 -13.10 25.16
C THR A 172 27.21 -13.35 25.78
N GLY A 173 26.33 -14.07 25.08
CA GLY A 173 24.92 -14.25 25.47
C GLY A 173 24.04 -13.03 25.19
N GLU A 174 24.56 -12.03 24.46
CA GLU A 174 23.86 -10.77 24.19
C GLU A 174 23.17 -10.74 22.82
N PHE A 175 22.13 -9.90 22.71
CA PHE A 175 21.52 -9.56 21.42
C PHE A 175 21.98 -8.20 20.95
N HIS A 176 22.46 -8.11 19.71
CA HIS A 176 22.85 -6.85 19.08
C HIS A 176 21.85 -6.48 17.97
N VAL A 177 21.48 -5.20 17.92
CA VAL A 177 20.65 -4.67 16.82
C VAL A 177 21.52 -4.56 15.57
N LEU A 178 21.09 -5.20 14.48
CA LEU A 178 21.84 -5.30 13.22
C LEU A 178 21.73 -4.05 12.34
N LEU A 179 20.88 -3.10 12.71
CA LEU A 179 20.78 -1.81 12.04
C LEU A 179 21.61 -0.77 12.78
N PRO A 180 22.49 -0.02 12.11
CA PRO A 180 23.07 1.17 12.71
C PRO A 180 21.93 2.11 13.12
N PRO A 181 22.08 2.91 14.20
CA PRO A 181 21.04 3.82 14.64
C PRO A 181 20.59 4.67 13.45
N GLN A 182 19.30 4.61 13.13
CA GLN A 182 18.70 5.47 12.11
C GLN A 182 19.09 6.91 12.48
N ARG A 183 19.73 7.63 11.55
CA ARG A 183 20.05 9.04 11.79
C ARG A 183 18.74 9.72 12.13
N ARG A 184 18.61 10.21 13.37
CA ARG A 184 17.53 11.14 13.72
C ARG A 184 17.66 12.30 12.74
N HIS A 185 16.81 12.34 11.71
CA HIS A 185 16.66 13.57 10.94
C HIS A 185 16.29 14.64 11.95
N GLY A 186 17.08 15.72 11.93
CA GLY A 186 17.28 16.59 13.07
C GLY A 186 15.99 16.98 13.78
N ARG A 187 16.07 17.08 15.11
CA ARG A 187 15.18 18.00 15.83
C ARG A 187 15.14 19.28 15.02
N ARG A 188 13.96 19.69 14.55
CA ARG A 188 13.76 21.08 14.17
C ARG A 188 14.23 21.91 15.36
N PRO A 189 15.17 22.86 15.21
CA PRO A 189 15.45 23.77 16.28
C PRO A 189 14.18 24.55 16.56
N ASP A 190 13.75 24.45 17.80
CA ASP A 190 12.64 25.17 18.40
C ASP A 190 12.68 26.63 17.94
N ARG A 191 11.62 27.07 17.25
CA ARG A 191 11.33 28.46 16.95
C ARG A 191 9.87 28.73 17.30
#